data_AF-A0A7S3HVI3-F1
#
_entry.id   AF-A0A7S3HVI3-F1
#
_cell.length_a   1.000
_cell.length_b   1.000
_cell.length_c   1.000
_cell.angle_alpha   90.00
_cell.angle_beta   90.00
_cell.angle_gamma   90.00
#
_symmetry.space_group_name_H-M   'P 1'
#
loop_
_entity.id
_entity.type
_entity.pdbx_description
1 polymer ?
#
loop_
_entity_poly.entity_id
_entity_poly.type
_entity_poly.pdbx_seq_one_letter_code
_entity_poly.pdbx_strand_id
1 'polypeptide(L)'
;MNVCEHGAIIGNDGSPWATTSNFPGLSEYDFELDSIEGKQMIKVNEHKAAMAAAAGNRNPSAAGVRLGGHKYVFGTHDPSCNLVTLTKQGGGGASIMKTKNAIVVGIWNKDALMTNNMNQNTGDCAMRVELVANKLKEAGY
;
A
#
# COMPACT_ATOMS: atom_id res chain seq x y z
N MET A 1 2.31 19.47 -1.24
CA MET A 1 3.53 18.78 -1.70
C MET A 1 3.12 17.46 -2.32
N ASN A 2 3.51 17.19 -3.57
CA ASN A 2 3.16 15.97 -4.28
C ASN A 2 4.11 14.81 -3.92
N VAL A 3 3.99 14.33 -2.68
CA VAL A 3 4.93 13.35 -2.08
C VAL A 3 4.64 11.91 -2.51
N CYS A 4 3.39 11.60 -2.82
CA CYS A 4 2.94 10.29 -3.28
C CYS A 4 2.31 10.46 -4.66
N GLU A 5 2.57 9.54 -5.58
CA GLU A 5 1.90 9.44 -6.88
C GLU A 5 0.39 9.19 -6.68
N HIS A 6 0.05 8.33 -5.72
CA HIS A 6 -1.33 8.06 -5.35
C HIS A 6 -1.52 7.98 -3.84
N GLY A 7 -2.73 8.30 -3.39
CA GLY A 7 -3.13 8.19 -2.00
C GLY A 7 -4.56 7.70 -1.87
N ALA A 8 -4.83 6.89 -0.84
CA ALA A 8 -6.17 6.43 -0.52
C ALA A 8 -6.37 6.22 0.99
N ILE A 9 -7.62 6.42 1.42
CA ILE A 9 -8.15 5.97 2.71
C ILE A 9 -9.26 4.98 2.36
N ILE A 10 -9.11 3.75 2.84
CA ILE A 10 -10.02 2.64 2.52
C ILE A 10 -10.48 2.03 3.83
N GLY A 11 -11.79 1.92 4.04
CA GLY A 11 -12.36 1.28 5.22
C GLY A 11 -11.90 -0.18 5.36
N ASN A 12 -11.96 -0.73 6.58
CA ASN A 12 -11.63 -2.13 6.82
C ASN A 12 -12.51 -3.10 6.00
N ASP A 13 -13.69 -2.65 5.57
CA ASP A 13 -14.62 -3.36 4.69
C ASP A 13 -14.21 -3.34 3.20
N GLY A 14 -13.22 -2.52 2.83
CA GLY A 14 -12.75 -2.32 1.46
C GLY A 14 -13.39 -1.13 0.75
N SER A 15 -14.31 -0.41 1.41
CA SER A 15 -14.98 0.75 0.82
C SER A 15 -14.01 1.94 0.73
N PRO A 16 -13.86 2.60 -0.43
CA PRO A 16 -13.03 3.79 -0.55
C PRO A 16 -13.69 4.97 0.17
N TRP A 17 -12.97 5.58 1.13
CA TRP A 17 -13.45 6.78 1.84
C TRP A 17 -12.90 8.06 1.21
N ALA A 18 -11.66 8.01 0.74
CA ALA A 18 -11.04 9.08 -0.03
C ALA A 18 -9.95 8.50 -0.93
N THR A 19 -9.85 8.97 -2.17
CA THR A 19 -8.82 8.55 -3.11
C THR A 19 -8.34 9.75 -3.93
N THR A 20 -7.08 9.72 -4.35
CA THR A 20 -6.61 10.59 -5.44
C THR A 20 -7.29 10.20 -6.75
N SER A 21 -7.51 11.15 -7.67
CA SER A 21 -8.32 10.95 -8.89
C SER A 21 -7.91 9.76 -9.76
N ASN A 22 -6.63 9.38 -9.75
CA ASN A 22 -6.09 8.26 -10.54
C ASN A 22 -5.63 7.10 -9.65
N PHE A 23 -6.15 6.98 -8.43
CA PHE A 23 -5.81 5.83 -7.58
C PHE A 23 -6.25 4.54 -8.29
N PRO A 24 -5.36 3.54 -8.46
CA PRO A 24 -5.65 2.35 -9.27
C PRO A 24 -6.70 1.42 -8.65
N GLY A 25 -7.11 1.67 -7.40
CA GLY A 25 -8.02 0.81 -6.64
C GLY A 25 -7.28 -0.35 -5.98
N LEU A 26 -7.97 -1.02 -5.06
CA LEU A 26 -7.57 -2.32 -4.51
C LEU A 26 -8.59 -3.35 -4.97
N SER A 27 -8.23 -4.18 -5.94
CA SER A 27 -9.17 -5.06 -6.63
C SER A 27 -9.05 -6.52 -6.22
N GLU A 28 -10.09 -7.30 -6.52
CA GLU A 28 -10.03 -8.76 -6.53
C GLU A 28 -9.92 -9.28 -7.96
N TYR A 29 -9.01 -10.21 -8.23
CA TYR A 29 -8.83 -10.81 -9.54
C TYR A 29 -8.06 -12.13 -9.45
N ASP A 30 -8.16 -12.96 -10.49
CA ASP A 30 -7.34 -14.17 -10.60
C ASP A 30 -5.98 -13.84 -11.22
N PHE A 31 -4.92 -14.28 -10.57
CA PHE A 31 -3.53 -14.07 -10.99
C PHE A 31 -2.87 -15.41 -11.29
N GLU A 32 -2.36 -15.56 -12.51
CA GLU A 32 -1.56 -16.71 -12.90
C GLU A 32 -0.13 -16.54 -12.37
N LEU A 33 0.28 -17.42 -11.46
CA LEU A 33 1.62 -17.49 -10.93
C LEU A 33 2.38 -18.63 -11.60
N ASP A 34 3.45 -18.30 -12.31
CA ASP A 34 4.41 -19.28 -12.79
C ASP A 34 5.25 -19.80 -11.63
N SER A 35 5.16 -21.10 -11.37
CA SER A 35 5.99 -21.83 -10.41
C SER A 35 6.82 -22.91 -11.11
N ILE A 36 7.76 -23.51 -10.39
CA ILE A 36 8.58 -24.62 -10.90
C ILE A 36 7.69 -25.85 -11.25
N GLU A 37 6.55 -25.99 -10.58
CA GLU A 37 5.59 -27.09 -10.80
C GLU A 37 4.55 -26.75 -11.89
N GLY A 38 4.64 -25.56 -12.50
CA GLY A 38 3.73 -25.08 -13.54
C GLY A 38 2.94 -23.84 -13.12
N LYS A 39 1.92 -23.52 -13.93
CA LYS A 39 1.05 -22.36 -13.75
C LYS A 39 -0.03 -22.64 -12.72
N GLN A 40 -0.11 -21.80 -11.69
CA GLN A 40 -1.16 -21.86 -10.68
C GLN A 40 -2.00 -20.58 -10.70
N MET A 41 -3.32 -20.73 -10.77
CA MET A 41 -4.26 -19.62 -10.62
C MET A 41 -4.48 -19.33 -9.13
N ILE A 42 -4.18 -18.10 -8.73
CA ILE A 42 -4.33 -17.61 -7.35
C ILE A 42 -5.33 -16.47 -7.35
N LYS A 43 -6.37 -16.58 -6.54
CA LYS A 43 -7.29 -15.46 -6.30
C LYS A 43 -6.60 -14.41 -5.44
N VAL A 44 -6.32 -13.24 -6.02
CA VAL A 44 -5.76 -12.07 -5.34
C VAL A 44 -6.89 -11.21 -4.79
N ASN A 45 -6.74 -10.77 -3.54
CA ASN A 45 -7.52 -9.68 -2.96
C ASN A 45 -6.52 -8.65 -2.40
N GLU A 46 -6.37 -7.53 -3.10
CA GLU A 46 -5.39 -6.51 -2.77
C GLU A 46 -5.69 -5.81 -1.43
N HIS A 47 -6.96 -5.60 -1.10
CA HIS A 47 -7.36 -4.98 0.17
C HIS A 47 -6.99 -5.85 1.37
N LYS A 48 -7.32 -7.15 1.32
CA LYS A 48 -6.92 -8.12 2.35
C LYS A 48 -5.41 -8.23 2.45
N ALA A 49 -4.70 -8.23 1.32
CA ALA A 49 -3.25 -8.26 1.30
C ALA A 49 -2.65 -7.00 1.95
N ALA A 50 -3.20 -5.82 1.66
CA ALA A 50 -2.82 -4.54 2.24
C ALA A 50 -3.03 -4.51 3.76
N MET A 51 -4.21 -4.92 4.23
CA MET A 51 -4.52 -5.01 5.67
C MET A 51 -3.59 -5.97 6.41
N ALA A 52 -3.31 -7.13 5.82
CA ALA A 52 -2.42 -8.12 6.41
C ALA A 52 -0.95 -7.64 6.41
N ALA A 53 -0.50 -6.98 5.34
CA ALA A 53 0.83 -6.37 5.28
C ALA A 53 1.00 -5.28 6.35
N ALA A 54 0.00 -4.42 6.53
CA ALA A 54 -0.01 -3.40 7.58
C ALA A 54 -0.07 -3.98 9.00
N ALA A 55 -0.49 -5.24 9.16
CA ALA A 55 -0.43 -5.99 10.41
C ALA A 55 0.89 -6.78 10.57
N GLY A 56 1.89 -6.56 9.71
CA GLY A 56 3.20 -7.20 9.77
C GLY A 56 3.32 -8.53 9.04
N ASN A 57 2.28 -8.99 8.33
CA ASN A 57 2.37 -10.22 7.54
C ASN A 57 3.19 -9.98 6.27
N ARG A 58 4.38 -10.58 6.22
CA ARG A 58 5.31 -10.45 5.08
C ARG A 58 4.83 -11.18 3.81
N ASN A 59 3.96 -12.17 3.96
CA ASN A 59 3.44 -13.02 2.88
C ASN A 59 1.92 -13.16 2.99
N PRO A 60 1.13 -12.09 2.77
CA PRO A 60 -0.31 -12.13 2.98
C PRO A 60 -1.08 -12.89 1.89
N SER A 61 -0.45 -13.18 0.76
CA SER A 61 -0.96 -14.07 -0.27
C SER A 61 0.18 -14.81 -0.95
N ALA A 62 -0.13 -15.92 -1.63
CA ALA A 62 0.85 -16.62 -2.46
C ALA A 62 1.36 -15.76 -3.65
N ALA A 63 0.60 -14.75 -4.07
CA ALA A 63 1.03 -13.76 -5.06
C ALA A 63 1.82 -12.58 -4.44
N GLY A 64 2.06 -12.59 -3.13
CA GLY A 64 2.71 -11.53 -2.35
C GLY A 64 1.75 -10.39 -1.96
N VAL A 65 2.30 -9.22 -1.68
CA VAL A 65 1.51 -7.99 -1.51
C VAL A 65 1.29 -7.38 -2.89
N ARG A 66 0.04 -7.20 -3.31
CA ARG A 66 -0.28 -6.53 -4.58
C ARG A 66 -1.19 -5.33 -4.32
N LEU A 67 -0.89 -4.22 -4.98
CA LEU A 67 -1.66 -2.98 -4.91
C LEU A 67 -1.73 -2.38 -6.32
N GLY A 68 -2.92 -2.07 -6.83
CA GLY A 68 -3.08 -1.50 -8.16
C GLY A 68 -2.48 -2.38 -9.27
N GLY A 69 -2.59 -3.70 -9.14
CA GLY A 69 -2.09 -4.69 -10.10
C GLY A 69 -0.59 -5.01 -9.99
N HIS A 70 0.18 -4.21 -9.25
CA HIS A 70 1.62 -4.38 -9.11
C HIS A 70 1.99 -5.19 -7.87
N LYS A 71 3.00 -6.05 -8.00
CA LYS A 71 3.59 -6.78 -6.86
C LYS A 71 4.58 -5.90 -6.13
N TYR A 72 4.46 -5.91 -4.80
CA TYR A 72 5.35 -5.23 -3.88
C TYR A 72 6.04 -6.25 -2.98
N VAL A 73 7.27 -5.93 -2.59
CA VAL A 73 8.05 -6.67 -1.61
C VAL A 73 7.93 -5.97 -0.27
N PHE A 74 7.74 -6.77 0.77
CA PHE A 74 7.66 -6.28 2.13
C PHE A 74 8.99 -5.69 2.59
N GLY A 75 9.01 -4.40 2.94
CA GLY A 75 10.15 -3.69 3.47
C GLY A 75 10.20 -3.77 4.99
N THR A 76 9.97 -2.63 5.65
CA THR A 76 9.95 -2.51 7.11
C THR A 76 8.52 -2.45 7.64
N HIS A 77 8.32 -2.86 8.89
CA HIS A 77 7.05 -2.69 9.58
C HIS A 77 7.32 -2.18 10.99
N ASP A 78 6.61 -1.12 11.36
CA ASP A 78 6.58 -0.57 12.71
C ASP A 78 5.31 -1.05 13.43
N PRO A 79 5.45 -2.01 14.38
CA PRO A 79 4.32 -2.56 15.10
C PRO A 79 3.68 -1.57 16.09
N SER A 80 4.35 -0.47 16.46
CA SER A 80 3.79 0.52 17.37
C SER A 80 2.64 1.32 16.74
N CYS A 81 2.72 1.53 15.42
CA CYS A 81 1.76 2.34 14.68
C CYS A 81 1.03 1.55 13.57
N ASN A 82 1.46 0.30 13.27
CA ASN A 82 1.01 -0.54 12.17
C ASN A 82 1.31 0.06 10.79
N LEU A 83 2.47 0.71 10.66
CA LEU A 83 2.98 1.27 9.41
C LEU A 83 3.90 0.25 8.75
N VAL A 84 3.60 -0.12 7.52
CA VAL A 84 4.47 -0.95 6.68
C VAL A 84 4.97 -0.13 5.49
N THR A 85 6.24 -0.31 5.14
CA THR A 85 6.82 0.17 3.88
C THR A 85 7.03 -1.00 2.94
N LEU A 86 6.77 -0.76 1.66
CA LEU A 86 6.78 -1.74 0.59
C LEU A 86 7.59 -1.19 -0.58
N THR A 87 8.32 -2.05 -1.28
CA THR A 87 9.11 -1.68 -2.44
C THR A 87 8.59 -2.36 -3.70
N LYS A 88 8.55 -1.63 -4.82
CA LYS A 88 8.10 -2.15 -6.11
C LYS A 88 9.32 -2.49 -6.98
N GLN A 89 9.30 -3.65 -7.62
CA GLN A 89 10.32 -4.00 -8.61
C GLN A 89 10.29 -3.00 -9.78
N GLY A 90 11.46 -2.51 -10.19
CA GLY A 90 11.57 -1.47 -11.21
C GLY A 90 11.61 -0.04 -10.66
N GLY A 91 11.30 0.15 -9.37
CA GLY A 91 11.35 1.45 -8.71
C GLY A 91 10.01 1.90 -8.15
N GLY A 92 10.06 2.72 -7.11
CA GLY A 92 8.89 3.12 -6.35
C GLY A 92 8.57 2.16 -5.20
N GLY A 93 7.40 2.36 -4.61
CA GLY A 93 6.96 1.59 -3.47
C GLY A 93 5.61 2.07 -2.95
N ALA A 94 5.25 1.57 -1.77
CA ALA A 94 4.04 1.98 -1.09
C ALA A 94 4.27 2.00 0.42
N SER A 95 3.49 2.80 1.12
CA SER A 95 3.42 2.81 2.56
C SER A 95 1.96 2.60 2.95
N ILE A 96 1.71 1.73 3.92
CA ILE A 96 0.35 1.45 4.39
C ILE A 96 0.34 1.54 5.91
N MET A 97 -0.63 2.26 6.46
CA MET A 97 -0.85 2.29 7.91
C MET A 97 -2.28 1.93 8.26
N LYS A 98 -2.43 1.02 9.22
CA LYS A 98 -3.75 0.60 9.70
C LYS A 98 -4.22 1.48 10.88
N THR A 99 -5.45 1.96 10.79
CA THR A 99 -6.19 2.63 11.88
C THR A 99 -7.24 1.70 12.47
N LYS A 100 -8.13 2.21 13.32
CA LYS A 100 -9.19 1.41 13.93
C LYS A 100 -10.16 0.90 12.86
N ASN A 101 -10.54 1.76 11.93
CA ASN A 101 -11.63 1.53 10.98
C ASN A 101 -11.20 1.56 9.51
N ALA A 102 -9.95 1.95 9.21
CA ALA A 102 -9.46 2.09 7.84
C ALA A 102 -7.97 1.73 7.70
N ILE A 103 -7.52 1.64 6.45
CA ILE A 103 -6.13 1.69 6.06
C ILE A 103 -5.87 2.97 5.27
N VAL A 104 -4.72 3.59 5.52
CA VAL A 104 -4.18 4.70 4.72
C VAL A 104 -3.09 4.13 3.84
N VAL A 105 -3.20 4.36 2.53
CA VAL A 105 -2.27 3.85 1.52
C VAL A 105 -1.65 5.05 0.80
N GLY A 106 -0.32 5.08 0.71
CA GLY A 106 0.43 5.98 -0.16
C GLY A 106 1.26 5.17 -1.13
N ILE A 107 1.15 5.44 -2.43
CA ILE A 107 1.98 4.83 -3.48
C ILE A 107 2.90 5.93 -4.02
N TRP A 108 4.18 5.62 -4.17
CA TRP A 108 5.19 6.55 -4.65
C TRP A 108 6.01 5.92 -5.78
N ASN A 109 6.52 6.79 -6.66
CA ASN A 109 7.31 6.38 -7.81
C ASN A 109 8.67 7.08 -7.79
N LYS A 110 9.75 6.31 -7.92
CA LYS A 110 11.12 6.85 -7.88
C LYS A 110 11.37 7.91 -8.96
N ASP A 111 10.64 7.87 -10.08
CA ASP A 111 10.85 8.76 -11.22
C ASP A 111 9.93 10.00 -11.14
N ALA A 112 8.97 10.01 -10.21
CA ALA A 112 8.10 11.14 -9.98
C ALA A 112 8.79 12.21 -9.12
N LEU A 113 8.60 13.48 -9.51
CA LEU A 113 9.12 14.63 -8.78
C LEU A 113 8.10 15.15 -7.76
N MET A 114 8.60 15.42 -6.56
CA MET A 114 7.91 16.21 -5.56
C MET A 114 7.93 17.70 -5.92
N THR A 115 7.11 18.50 -5.24
CA THR A 115 7.03 19.96 -5.45
C THR A 115 8.35 20.69 -5.16
N ASN A 116 9.26 20.07 -4.39
CA ASN A 116 10.59 20.60 -4.10
C ASN A 116 11.67 20.13 -5.09
N ASN A 117 11.27 19.57 -6.24
CA ASN A 117 12.16 19.10 -7.30
C ASN A 117 13.09 17.93 -6.89
N MET A 118 12.75 17.20 -5.83
CA MET A 118 13.39 15.94 -5.46
C MET A 118 12.49 14.77 -5.86
N ASN A 119 13.09 13.63 -6.17
CA ASN A 119 12.36 12.39 -6.45
C ASN A 119 11.57 11.92 -5.23
N GLN A 120 10.37 11.40 -5.46
CA GLN A 120 9.60 10.74 -4.40
C GLN A 120 10.39 9.54 -3.85
N ASN A 121 10.22 9.28 -2.56
CA ASN A 121 10.93 8.22 -1.86
C ASN A 121 10.08 7.61 -0.74
N THR A 122 10.52 6.47 -0.23
CA THR A 122 9.84 5.73 0.84
C THR A 122 9.66 6.56 2.11
N GLY A 123 10.67 7.32 2.52
CA GLY A 123 10.67 8.06 3.78
C GLY A 123 9.60 9.15 3.79
N ASP A 124 9.59 9.99 2.76
CA ASP A 124 8.59 11.03 2.63
C ASP A 124 7.18 10.46 2.48
N CYS A 125 7.02 9.37 1.71
CA CYS A 125 5.73 8.68 1.58
C CYS A 125 5.23 8.11 2.93
N ALA A 126 6.10 7.43 3.68
CA ALA A 126 5.79 6.89 5.01
C ALA A 126 5.36 7.98 5.99
N MET A 127 6.09 9.11 6.06
CA MET A 127 5.74 10.24 6.92
C MET A 127 4.36 10.83 6.57
N ARG A 128 3.97 10.85 5.29
CA ARG A 128 2.66 11.37 4.88
C ARG A 128 1.53 10.40 5.23
N VAL A 129 1.73 9.12 5.01
CA VAL A 129 0.78 8.08 5.41
C VAL A 129 0.57 8.10 6.92
N GLU A 130 1.65 8.19 7.69
CA GLU A 130 1.60 8.29 9.15
C GLU A 130 0.85 9.54 9.63
N LEU A 131 1.17 10.70 9.07
CA LEU A 131 0.49 11.95 9.41
C LEU A 131 -1.03 11.87 9.21
N VAL A 132 -1.48 11.31 8.07
CA VAL A 132 -2.91 11.16 7.77
C VAL A 132 -3.55 10.12 8.68
N ALA A 133 -2.90 8.98 8.90
CA ALA A 133 -3.40 7.93 9.77
C ALA A 133 -3.51 8.38 11.23
N ASN A 134 -2.55 9.17 11.74
CA ASN A 134 -2.61 9.72 13.10
C ASN A 134 -3.75 10.73 13.24
N LYS A 135 -3.98 11.59 12.25
CA LYS A 135 -5.15 12.49 12.24
C LYS A 135 -6.48 11.73 12.25
N LEU A 136 -6.57 10.62 11.52
CA LEU A 136 -7.74 9.74 11.56
C LEU A 136 -7.93 9.14 12.95
N LYS A 137 -6.86 8.61 13.56
CA LYS A 137 -6.89 8.06 14.92
C LYS A 137 -7.32 9.10 15.96
N GLU A 138 -6.78 10.32 15.88
CA GLU A 138 -7.15 11.46 16.74
C GLU A 138 -8.63 11.83 16.58
N ALA A 139 -9.17 11.72 15.37
CA ALA A 139 -10.58 11.94 15.07
C ALA A 139 -11.48 10.73 15.42
N GLY A 140 -10.92 9.62 15.94
CA GLY A 140 -11.66 8.43 16.37
C GLY A 140 -11.84 7.33 15.31
N TYR A 141 -11.09 7.38 14.21
CA TYR A 141 -11.15 6.45 13.08
C TYR A 141 -9.99 5.44 13.03
#